data_AF-A0A2A3T2S1-F1
#
_entry.id   AF-A0A2A3T2S1-F1
#
_cell.length_a   1.000
_cell.length_b   1.000
_cell.length_c   1.000
_cell.angle_alpha   90.00
_cell.angle_beta   90.00
_cell.angle_gamma   90.00
#
_symmetry.space_group_name_H-M   'P 1'
#
loop_
_entity.id
_entity.type
_entity.pdbx_description
1 polymer ?
#
loop_
_entity_poly.entity_id
_entity_poly.type
_entity_poly.pdbx_seq_one_letter_code
_entity_poly.pdbx_strand_id
1 'polypeptide(L)' 'MKYIPPKKLKVLLIMFFAAGGFGIFTGLTVATSGMQGLMITLLGVINICLGGLIGFLLLTQKPRVRDSRKYKK' A
#
# COMPACT_ATOMS: atom_id res chain seq x y z
N MET A 1 -12.49 -11.85 -4.22
CA MET A 1 -12.08 -10.76 -3.29
C MET A 1 -13.28 -9.92 -2.92
N LYS A 2 -13.45 -9.60 -1.63
CA LYS A 2 -14.50 -8.67 -1.16
C LYS A 2 -14.16 -7.26 -1.67
N TYR A 3 -15.14 -6.55 -2.22
CA TYR A 3 -14.95 -5.16 -2.67
C TYR A 3 -14.60 -4.27 -1.49
N ILE A 4 -13.48 -3.54 -1.59
CA ILE A 4 -13.04 -2.58 -0.58
C ILE A 4 -13.24 -1.19 -1.16
N PRO A 5 -13.78 -0.22 -0.40
CA PRO A 5 -13.97 1.13 -0.90
C PRO A 5 -12.64 1.75 -1.40
N PRO A 6 -12.60 2.33 -2.61
CA PRO A 6 -11.36 2.82 -3.21
C PRO A 6 -10.73 3.97 -2.42
N LYS A 7 -11.54 4.75 -1.67
CA LYS A 7 -11.04 5.79 -0.76
C LYS A 7 -10.15 5.20 0.33
N LYS A 8 -10.56 4.09 0.95
CA LYS A 8 -9.78 3.43 2.01
C LYS A 8 -8.50 2.82 1.45
N LEU A 9 -8.57 2.21 0.26
CA LEU A 9 -7.40 1.64 -0.41
C LEU A 9 -6.38 2.71 -0.81
N LYS A 10 -6.82 3.88 -1.30
CA LYS A 10 -5.93 5.00 -1.63
C LYS A 10 -5.21 5.55 -0.39
N VAL A 11 -5.93 5.75 0.71
CA VAL A 11 -5.32 6.21 1.97
C VAL A 11 -4.30 5.19 2.48
N LEU A 12 -4.67 3.90 2.46
CA LEU A 12 -3.79 2.83 2.90
C LEU A 12 -2.52 2.76 2.04
N LEU A 13 -2.65 2.87 0.72
CA LEU A 13 -1.53 2.94 -0.22
C LEU A 13 -0.58 4.09 0.14
N ILE A 14 -1.11 5.30 0.31
CA ILE A 14 -0.29 6.48 0.63
C ILE A 14 0.44 6.27 1.97
N MET A 15 -0.21 5.70 2.97
CA MET A 15 0.42 5.38 4.27
C MET A 15 1.60 4.40 4.11
N PHE A 16 1.44 3.34 3.32
CA PHE A 16 2.50 2.35 3.08
C PHE A 16 3.68 2.94 2.30
N PHE A 17 3.44 3.74 1.27
CA PHE A 17 4.50 4.40 0.52
C PHE A 17 5.23 5.47 1.34
N ALA A 18 4.49 6.28 2.12
CA ALA A 18 5.09 7.29 2.98
C ALA A 18 5.94 6.65 4.09
N ALA A 19 5.41 5.63 4.78
CA ALA A 19 6.15 4.92 5.82
C ALA A 19 7.33 4.12 5.25
N GLY A 20 7.18 3.50 4.08
CA GLY A 20 8.26 2.79 3.40
C GLY A 20 9.39 3.71 2.96
N GLY A 21 9.06 4.84 2.32
CA GLY A 21 10.04 5.85 1.92
C GLY A 21 10.75 6.48 3.12
N PHE A 22 10.01 6.80 4.19
CA PHE A 22 10.60 7.32 5.42
C PHE A 22 11.48 6.27 6.13
N GLY A 23 11.08 5.00 6.14
CA GLY A 23 11.86 3.89 6.67
C GLY A 23 13.19 3.72 5.92
N ILE A 24 13.18 3.76 4.60
CA ILE A 24 14.42 3.69 3.79
C ILE A 24 15.30 4.91 4.06
N PHE A 25 14.72 6.11 4.08
CA PHE A 25 15.47 7.34 4.33
C PHE A 25 16.15 7.31 5.70
N THR A 26 15.40 7.01 6.76
CA THR A 26 15.92 6.93 8.14
C THR A 26 16.91 5.78 8.32
N GLY A 27 16.66 4.63 7.69
CA GLY A 27 17.57 3.48 7.72
C GLY A 27 18.95 3.79 7.12
N LEU A 28 18.99 4.61 6.07
CA LEU A 28 20.24 5.01 5.41
C LEU A 28 20.91 6.23 6.05
N THR A 29 20.15 7.21 6.52
CA THR A 29 20.70 8.51 6.96
C THR A 29 20.84 8.66 8.48
N VAL A 30 20.00 7.98 9.27
CA VAL A 30 19.95 8.14 10.74
C VAL A 30 20.50 6.89 11.43
N ALA A 31 20.16 5.71 10.92
CA ALA A 31 20.59 4.43 11.48
C ALA A 31 21.80 3.82 10.74
N THR A 32 22.67 4.64 10.16
CA THR A 32 23.74 4.23 9.22
C THR A 32 24.76 3.25 9.81
N SER A 33 24.83 3.09 11.14
CA SER A 33 25.79 2.23 11.82
C SER A 33 25.22 0.82 12.09
N GLY A 34 25.63 -0.15 11.26
CA GLY A 34 25.55 -1.58 11.56
C GLY A 34 24.24 -2.28 11.12
N MET A 35 23.94 -3.40 11.80
CA MET A 35 22.81 -4.29 11.47
C MET A 35 21.45 -3.58 11.54
N GLN A 36 21.33 -2.55 12.37
CA GLN A 36 20.07 -1.83 12.63
C GLN A 36 19.62 -1.00 11.41
N GLY A 37 20.52 -0.28 10.75
CA GLY A 37 20.23 0.45 9.52
C GLY A 37 19.80 -0.46 8.38
N LEU A 38 20.48 -1.59 8.23
CA LEU A 38 20.10 -2.62 7.25
C LEU A 38 18.69 -3.14 7.52
N MET A 39 18.35 -3.48 8.78
CA MET A 39 17.01 -3.95 9.14
C MET A 39 15.93 -2.90 8.86
N ILE A 40 16.14 -1.64 9.24
CA ILE A 40 15.18 -0.56 9.01
C ILE A 40 14.98 -0.31 7.52
N THR A 41 16.07 -0.32 6.75
CA THR A 41 16.01 -0.17 5.29
C THR A 41 15.25 -1.33 4.65
N LEU A 42 15.51 -2.58 5.09
CA LEU A 42 14.80 -3.77 4.61
C LEU A 42 13.29 -3.69 4.92
N LEU A 43 12.94 -3.26 6.13
CA LEU A 43 11.55 -3.03 6.53
C LEU A 43 10.88 -1.96 5.67
N GLY A 44 11.60 -0.88 5.34
CA GLY A 44 11.13 0.16 4.42
C GLY A 44 10.85 -0.38 3.01
N VAL A 45 11.74 -1.22 2.47
CA VAL A 45 11.56 -1.88 1.16
C VAL A 45 10.33 -2.80 1.18
N ILE A 46 10.17 -3.61 2.24
CA ILE A 46 8.99 -4.48 2.40
C ILE A 46 7.71 -3.65 2.41
N ASN A 47 7.70 -2.50 3.11
CA ASN A 47 6.54 -1.60 3.16
C ASN A 47 6.18 -1.03 1.77
N ILE A 48 7.18 -0.71 0.94
CA ILE A 48 6.93 -0.29 -0.45
C ILE A 48 6.36 -1.44 -1.29
N CYS A 49 6.87 -2.68 -1.11
CA CYS A 49 6.31 -3.85 -1.80
C CYS A 49 4.85 -4.10 -1.43
N LEU A 50 4.48 -3.98 -0.14
CA LEU A 50 3.08 -4.07 0.30
C LEU A 50 2.24 -2.92 -0.28
N GLY A 51 2.76 -1.69 -0.28
CA GLY A 51 2.12 -0.55 -0.93
C GLY A 51 1.84 -0.78 -2.42
N GLY A 52 2.80 -1.38 -3.13
CA GLY A 52 2.67 -1.77 -4.54
C GLY A 52 1.59 -2.84 -4.76
N LEU A 53 1.53 -3.86 -3.90
CA LEU A 53 0.47 -4.88 -3.92
C LEU A 53 -0.92 -4.26 -3.69
N ILE A 54 -1.04 -3.30 -2.77
CA ILE A 54 -2.29 -2.58 -2.51
C ILE A 54 -2.66 -1.68 -3.70
N GLY A 55 -1.67 -1.07 -4.37
CA GLY A 55 -1.87 -0.34 -5.63
C GLY A 55 -2.37 -1.23 -6.76
N PHE A 56 -1.80 -2.43 -6.89
CA PHE A 56 -2.28 -3.43 -7.84
C PHE A 56 -3.73 -3.82 -7.55
N LEU A 57 -4.10 -4.01 -6.27
CA LEU A 57 -5.49 -4.25 -5.88
C LEU A 57 -6.41 -3.06 -6.20
N LEU A 58 -5.94 -1.82 -6.01
CA LEU A 58 -6.71 -0.62 -6.36
C LEU A 58 -7.03 -0.58 -7.87
N LEU A 59 -6.05 -0.93 -8.71
CA LEU A 59 -6.19 -0.91 -10.16
C LEU A 59 -7.02 -2.08 -10.71
N THR A 60 -6.93 -3.25 -10.08
CA THR A 60 -7.63 -4.47 -10.55
C THR A 60 -9.04 -4.64 -9.96
N GLN A 61 -9.39 -3.89 -8.91
CA GLN A 61 -10.74 -3.92 -8.35
C GLN A 61 -11.76 -3.35 -9.35
N LYS A 62 -12.57 -4.24 -9.95
CA LYS A 62 -13.77 -3.82 -10.66
C LYS A 62 -14.81 -3.33 -9.65
N PRO A 63 -15.39 -2.12 -9.82
CA PRO A 63 -16.49 -1.68 -8.97
C PRO A 63 -17.63 -2.70 -9.05
N ARG A 64 -18.25 -3.03 -7.91
CA ARG A 64 -19.52 -3.74 -7.91
C ARG A 64 -20.55 -2.83 -8.58
N VAL A 65 -20.67 -2.92 -9.91
CA VAL A 65 -21.78 -2.33 -10.64
C VAL A 65 -23.02 -3.05 -10.14
N ARG A 66 -23.91 -2.31 -9.47
CA ARG A 66 -25.24 -2.82 -9.10
C ARG A 66 -25.94 -3.14 -10.41
N ASP A 67 -26.17 -4.41 -10.71
CA ASP A 67 -26.80 -4.84 -11.96
C ASP A 67 -28.21 -4.21 -12.04
N SER A 68 -28.36 -3.17 -12.85
CA SER A 68 -29.61 -2.43 -13.01
C SER A 68 -30.72 -3.29 -13.62
N ARG A 69 -30.36 -4.43 -14.23
CA ARG A 69 -31.31 -5.43 -14.74
C ARG A 69 -32.15 -6.11 -13.65
N LYS A 70 -31.74 -6.06 -12.38
CA LYS A 70 -32.54 -6.58 -11.26
C LYS A 70 -33.67 -5.68 -10.79
N TYR A 71 -33.76 -4.44 -11.28
CA TYR A 71 -34.68 -3.42 -10.76
C TYR A 71 -35.63 -2.83 -11.81
N LYS A 72 -35.63 -3.33 -13.05
CA LYS A 72 -36.74 -3.08 -13.97
C LYS A 72 -37.89 -4.05 -13.62
N LYS A 73 -38.85 -3.55 -12.85
CA LYS A 73 -40.24 -4.01 -12.90
C LYS A 73 -41.05 -2.97 -13.64
#